data_AF-X1F084-F1
#
_entry.id   AF-X1F084-F1
#
_cell.length_a   1.000
_cell.length_b   1.000
_cell.length_c   1.000
_cell.angle_alpha   90.00
_cell.angle_beta   90.00
_cell.angle_gamma   90.00
#
_symmetry.space_group_name_H-M   'P 1'
#
loop_
_entity.id
_entity.type
_entity.pdbx_description
1 polymer ?
#
loop_
_entity_poly.entity_id
_entity_poly.type
_entity_poly.pdbx_seq_one_letter_code
_entity_poly.pdbx_strand_id
1 'polypeptide(L)'
;MVREKVVVAMSGGVDSSTAASLLKKESYEVIGITMQIWPSDRIASEADKLGGCCSSVAVEDARRVAQKLDIPYYVMNFRKVFAEKVITDFCEEYKRGRTPNPCIRCNQYIKFTALLERAKKLGARFIATGHYARIEFDRTRRRHLLKKGIDSKKDQSYVLYAMTQFQLKHTLMPLGNLTKEKVRRMAREWALPVADKSESQEICFIPDDNYGEFLKECLPGTTKPGPILDREGKVLGEHQGILFYTVGQRKGLGMAMGEPLYVVSIDRKKNAIVVGKDSDVYADELVATQINYVDREKLTEPIRVKAKIRYGFTPQELPFEKNGNLPQDYDPKLVWALRHEDKFPMEVNKADFYELLRVPGIGRISARRIVETRKQEKFTRLDQLRKTGAVTTRAGNFLTLQGRFYGGGKRKATGQINEQLFLWEEL
;
A
#
# COMPACT_ATOMS: atom_id res chain seq x y z
N MET A 1 13.51 -32.90 21.72
CA MET A 1 12.33 -32.37 20.99
C MET A 1 12.74 -32.11 19.56
N VAL A 2 11.98 -32.57 18.58
CA VAL A 2 12.19 -32.23 17.16
C VAL A 2 11.84 -30.74 17.00
N ARG A 3 12.81 -29.92 16.60
CA ARG A 3 12.56 -28.51 16.30
C ARG A 3 11.79 -28.43 14.99
N GLU A 4 10.69 -27.68 14.97
CA GLU A 4 9.97 -27.45 13.71
C GLU A 4 10.82 -26.56 12.79
N LYS A 5 10.92 -26.97 11.52
CA LYS A 5 11.70 -26.25 10.51
C LYS A 5 10.85 -25.21 9.78
N VAL A 6 11.37 -24.00 9.70
CA VAL A 6 10.73 -22.83 9.08
C VAL A 6 11.65 -22.15 8.10
N VAL A 7 11.13 -21.83 6.93
CA VAL A 7 11.80 -20.98 5.94
C VAL A 7 11.32 -19.54 6.09
N VAL A 8 12.22 -18.61 6.37
CA VAL A 8 11.90 -17.19 6.47
C VAL A 8 12.22 -16.50 5.15
N ALA A 9 11.23 -15.84 4.55
CA ALA A 9 11.45 -14.95 3.42
C ALA A 9 12.20 -13.71 3.88
N MET A 10 13.50 -13.66 3.64
CA MET A 10 14.38 -12.58 4.03
C MET A 10 14.55 -11.60 2.87
N SER A 11 14.23 -10.34 3.10
CA SER A 11 14.19 -9.33 2.05
C SER A 11 15.27 -8.25 2.23
N GLY A 12 16.24 -8.49 3.12
CA GLY A 12 17.24 -7.51 3.53
C GLY A 12 16.68 -6.32 4.31
N GLY A 13 15.43 -6.40 4.76
CA GLY A 13 14.76 -5.37 5.55
C GLY A 13 14.72 -5.71 7.04
N VAL A 14 14.43 -4.70 7.86
CA VAL A 14 14.34 -4.84 9.33
C VAL A 14 13.26 -5.83 9.76
N ASP A 15 12.12 -5.87 9.05
CA ASP A 15 10.98 -6.70 9.42
C ASP A 15 11.28 -8.19 9.25
N SER A 16 11.69 -8.62 8.06
CA SER A 16 12.04 -10.02 7.81
C SER A 16 13.20 -10.50 8.69
N SER A 17 14.15 -9.61 8.97
CA SER A 17 15.31 -9.90 9.83
C SER A 17 14.89 -10.10 11.29
N THR A 18 14.02 -9.24 11.80
CA THR A 18 13.47 -9.38 13.16
C THR A 18 12.59 -10.62 13.28
N ALA A 19 11.80 -10.93 12.23
CA ALA A 19 11.00 -12.16 12.18
C ALA A 19 11.87 -13.43 12.24
N ALA A 20 13.00 -13.47 11.52
CA ALA A 20 13.95 -14.57 11.59
C ALA A 20 14.56 -14.72 13.01
N SER A 21 14.98 -13.60 13.60
CA SER A 21 15.53 -13.57 14.97
C SER A 21 14.52 -14.05 16.02
N LEU A 22 13.25 -13.65 15.89
CA LEU A 22 12.17 -14.11 16.77
C LEU A 22 12.00 -15.62 16.71
N LEU A 23 11.87 -16.18 15.51
CA LEU A 23 11.68 -17.62 15.32
C LEU A 23 12.88 -18.42 15.81
N LYS A 24 14.11 -17.92 15.62
CA LYS A 24 15.32 -18.55 16.17
C LYS A 24 15.27 -18.57 17.70
N LYS A 25 14.85 -17.47 18.35
CA LYS A 25 14.68 -17.40 19.81
C LYS A 25 13.56 -18.31 20.32
N GLU A 26 12.50 -18.50 19.53
CA GLU A 26 11.41 -19.46 19.79
C GLU A 26 11.82 -20.92 19.49
N SER A 27 13.11 -21.18 19.27
CA SER A 27 13.69 -22.51 19.09
C SER A 27 13.26 -23.24 17.81
N TYR A 28 12.81 -22.53 16.77
CA TYR A 28 12.64 -23.10 15.44
C TYR A 28 13.98 -23.39 14.77
N GLU A 29 14.01 -24.39 13.89
CA GLU A 29 15.10 -24.55 12.93
C GLU A 29 14.85 -23.60 11.74
N VAL A 30 15.52 -22.45 11.77
CA VAL A 30 15.29 -21.37 10.80
C VAL A 30 16.23 -21.48 9.60
N ILE A 31 15.67 -21.37 8.40
CA ILE A 31 16.41 -21.21 7.14
C ILE A 31 15.99 -19.88 6.51
N GLY A 32 16.95 -19.02 6.19
CA GLY A 32 16.70 -17.78 5.46
C GLY A 32 16.69 -18.01 3.95
N ILE A 33 15.71 -17.43 3.24
CA ILE A 33 15.69 -17.41 1.77
C ILE A 33 15.43 -16.01 1.26
N THR A 34 16.31 -15.51 0.39
CA THR A 34 16.03 -14.34 -0.45
C THR A 34 15.53 -14.79 -1.82
N MET A 35 14.40 -14.25 -2.23
CA MET A 35 13.77 -14.54 -3.53
C MET A 35 14.27 -13.55 -4.58
N GLN A 36 14.99 -14.04 -5.58
CA GLN A 36 15.41 -13.22 -6.71
C GLN A 36 14.28 -13.18 -7.75
N ILE A 37 13.64 -12.01 -7.90
CA ILE A 37 12.41 -11.84 -8.70
C ILE A 37 12.54 -10.86 -9.87
N TRP A 38 13.68 -10.17 -10.03
CA TRP A 38 13.86 -9.17 -11.08
C TRP A 38 13.83 -9.77 -12.49
N PRO A 39 13.03 -9.21 -13.42
CA PRO A 39 12.85 -9.79 -14.74
C PRO A 39 14.06 -9.63 -15.68
N SER A 40 14.94 -8.66 -15.44
CA SER A 40 16.16 -8.46 -16.21
C SER A 40 17.31 -7.95 -15.34
N ASP A 41 18.54 -8.16 -15.81
CA ASP A 41 19.74 -7.68 -15.11
C ASP A 41 19.87 -6.15 -15.18
N ARG A 42 19.27 -5.51 -16.20
CA ARG A 42 19.12 -4.04 -16.25
C ARG A 42 18.24 -3.53 -15.11
N ILE A 43 17.05 -4.12 -14.91
CA ILE A 43 16.14 -3.70 -13.83
C ILE A 43 16.75 -4.05 -12.46
N ALA A 44 17.47 -5.17 -12.36
CA ALA A 44 18.24 -5.48 -11.15
C ALA A 44 19.33 -4.42 -10.87
N SER A 45 20.06 -3.96 -11.89
CA SER A 45 21.07 -2.90 -11.77
C SER A 45 20.46 -1.54 -11.40
N GLU A 46 19.30 -1.18 -11.94
CA GLU A 46 18.58 0.04 -11.56
C GLU A 46 18.07 -0.05 -10.11
N ALA A 47 17.54 -1.21 -9.71
CA ALA A 47 17.14 -1.46 -8.34
C ALA A 47 18.30 -1.44 -7.33
N ASP A 48 19.50 -1.84 -7.76
CA ASP A 48 20.73 -1.76 -6.99
C ASP A 48 21.10 -0.30 -6.69
N LYS A 49 21.00 0.59 -7.69
CA LYS A 49 21.20 2.04 -7.50
C LYS A 49 20.20 2.64 -6.50
N LEU A 50 18.98 2.11 -6.46
CA LEU A 50 17.89 2.58 -5.61
C LEU A 50 17.82 1.88 -4.23
N GLY A 51 18.69 0.90 -3.96
CA GLY A 51 18.73 0.20 -2.66
C GLY A 51 17.47 -0.61 -2.35
N GLY A 52 16.73 -1.06 -3.36
CA GLY A 52 15.44 -1.74 -3.22
C GLY A 52 15.51 -3.09 -2.49
N CYS A 53 14.34 -3.61 -2.08
CA CYS A 53 14.15 -4.83 -1.28
C CYS A 53 14.76 -6.14 -1.86
N CYS A 54 15.24 -6.11 -3.09
CA CYS A 54 15.85 -7.27 -3.77
C CYS A 54 17.15 -6.90 -4.50
N SER A 55 17.75 -5.75 -4.20
CA SER A 55 19.06 -5.38 -4.73
C SER A 55 20.17 -6.33 -4.25
N SER A 56 21.33 -6.32 -4.92
CA SER A 56 22.57 -6.93 -4.43
C SER A 56 22.87 -6.50 -2.99
N VAL A 57 22.61 -5.24 -2.65
CA VAL A 57 22.70 -4.71 -1.27
C VAL A 57 21.71 -5.41 -0.33
N ALA A 58 20.44 -5.59 -0.72
CA ALA A 58 19.45 -6.29 0.11
C ALA A 58 19.76 -7.78 0.30
N VAL A 59 20.31 -8.44 -0.73
CA VAL A 59 20.78 -9.83 -0.66
C VAL A 59 21.93 -9.96 0.34
N GLU A 60 22.87 -9.02 0.31
CA GLU A 60 24.01 -8.98 1.22
C GLU A 60 23.59 -8.64 2.65
N ASP A 61 22.67 -7.70 2.84
CA ASP A 61 22.09 -7.40 4.15
C ASP A 61 21.41 -8.62 4.77
N ALA A 62 20.60 -9.34 4.00
CA ALA A 62 19.98 -10.58 4.44
C ALA A 62 21.01 -11.65 4.80
N ARG A 63 22.10 -11.75 4.02
CA ARG A 63 23.23 -12.64 4.29
C ARG A 63 23.92 -12.32 5.61
N ARG A 64 24.23 -11.04 5.87
CA ARG A 64 24.87 -10.59 7.12
C ARG A 64 23.99 -10.87 8.33
N VAL A 65 22.68 -10.64 8.22
CA VAL A 65 21.72 -11.01 9.26
C VAL A 65 21.74 -12.51 9.50
N ALA A 66 21.68 -13.33 8.44
CA ALA A 66 21.69 -14.78 8.56
C ALA A 66 22.98 -15.32 9.22
N GLN A 67 24.14 -14.78 8.84
CA GLN A 67 25.42 -15.10 9.48
C GLN A 67 25.42 -14.75 10.97
N LYS A 68 24.94 -13.54 11.33
CA LYS A 68 24.82 -13.13 12.73
C LYS A 68 23.90 -14.04 13.55
N LEU A 69 22.84 -14.55 12.94
CA LEU A 69 21.88 -15.45 13.59
C LEU A 69 22.31 -16.92 13.58
N ASP A 70 23.43 -17.23 12.91
CA ASP A 70 23.90 -18.59 12.66
C ASP A 70 22.77 -19.47 12.10
N ILE A 71 22.24 -19.06 10.93
CA ILE A 71 21.20 -19.78 10.20
C ILE A 71 21.64 -20.04 8.75
N PRO A 72 21.27 -21.20 8.15
CA PRO A 72 21.46 -21.43 6.72
C PRO A 72 20.74 -20.37 5.90
N TYR A 73 21.38 -19.91 4.83
CA TYR A 73 20.83 -18.87 3.97
C TYR A 73 21.06 -19.16 2.49
N TYR A 74 19.99 -19.08 1.71
CA TYR A 74 20.00 -19.31 0.27
C TYR A 74 19.43 -18.13 -0.50
N VAL A 75 19.97 -17.90 -1.69
CA VAL A 75 19.37 -17.03 -2.69
C VAL A 75 18.77 -17.93 -3.76
N MET A 76 17.47 -17.81 -4.00
CA MET A 76 16.75 -18.68 -4.93
C MET A 76 16.13 -17.87 -6.05
N ASN A 77 16.22 -18.40 -7.27
CA ASN A 77 15.68 -17.75 -8.45
C ASN A 77 14.17 -18.05 -8.59
N PHE A 78 13.38 -16.97 -8.56
CA PHE A 78 11.94 -16.98 -8.80
C PHE A 78 11.55 -16.10 -10.00
N ARG A 79 12.53 -15.65 -10.81
CA ARG A 79 12.32 -14.71 -11.93
C ARG A 79 11.26 -15.22 -12.91
N LYS A 80 11.34 -16.49 -13.31
CA LYS A 80 10.40 -17.11 -14.27
C LYS A 80 8.96 -17.06 -13.76
N VAL A 81 8.72 -17.60 -12.56
CA VAL A 81 7.36 -17.62 -11.98
C VAL A 81 6.86 -16.21 -11.66
N PHE A 82 7.75 -15.28 -11.30
CA PHE A 82 7.42 -13.88 -11.09
C PHE A 82 6.95 -13.21 -12.38
N ALA A 83 7.70 -13.38 -13.47
CA ALA A 83 7.33 -12.86 -14.78
C ALA A 83 5.96 -13.41 -15.22
N GLU A 84 5.79 -14.73 -15.18
CA GLU A 84 4.56 -15.41 -15.64
C GLU A 84 3.32 -15.08 -14.79
N LYS A 85 3.45 -14.96 -13.46
CA LYS A 85 2.30 -14.84 -12.55
C LYS A 85 2.03 -13.44 -12.04
N VAL A 86 3.02 -12.54 -12.07
CA VAL A 86 2.89 -11.18 -11.55
C VAL A 86 3.00 -10.16 -12.68
N ILE A 87 4.06 -10.22 -13.49
CA ILE A 87 4.26 -9.22 -14.56
C ILE A 87 3.22 -9.41 -15.67
N THR A 88 2.98 -10.64 -16.12
CA THR A 88 1.95 -10.91 -17.14
C THR A 88 0.56 -10.45 -16.68
N ASP A 89 0.14 -10.79 -15.45
CA ASP A 89 -1.14 -10.33 -14.89
C ASP A 89 -1.20 -8.80 -14.83
N PHE A 90 -0.13 -8.15 -14.34
CA PHE A 90 -0.02 -6.71 -14.29
C PHE A 90 -0.25 -6.08 -15.67
N CYS A 91 0.48 -6.55 -16.69
CA CYS A 91 0.39 -6.02 -18.04
C CYS A 91 -0.98 -6.27 -18.69
N GLU A 92 -1.53 -7.48 -18.55
CA GLU A 92 -2.83 -7.83 -19.12
C GLU A 92 -3.99 -7.05 -18.47
N GLU A 93 -3.92 -6.75 -17.18
CA GLU A 93 -4.94 -5.93 -16.52
C GLU A 93 -4.90 -4.47 -17.02
N TYR A 94 -3.71 -3.90 -17.20
CA TYR A 94 -3.58 -2.57 -17.83
C TYR A 94 -4.08 -2.57 -19.27
N LYS A 95 -3.77 -3.59 -20.10
CA LYS A 95 -4.36 -3.73 -21.44
C LYS A 95 -5.88 -3.70 -21.44
N ARG A 96 -6.50 -4.18 -20.36
CA ARG A 96 -7.95 -4.20 -20.17
C ARG A 96 -8.52 -2.89 -19.62
N GLY A 97 -7.69 -1.87 -19.41
CA GLY A 97 -8.08 -0.58 -18.82
C GLY A 97 -8.32 -0.66 -17.31
N ARG A 98 -7.71 -1.64 -16.63
CA ARG A 98 -7.82 -1.82 -15.17
C ARG A 98 -6.50 -1.54 -14.48
N THR A 99 -6.57 -1.17 -13.20
CA THR A 99 -5.39 -0.90 -12.37
C THR A 99 -5.13 -2.06 -11.41
N PRO A 100 -4.23 -2.99 -11.73
CA PRO A 100 -3.91 -4.15 -10.90
C PRO A 100 -3.11 -3.76 -9.64
N ASN A 101 -3.11 -4.66 -8.66
CA ASN A 101 -2.20 -4.59 -7.52
C ASN A 101 -1.24 -5.80 -7.54
N PRO A 102 0.00 -5.62 -8.01
CA PRO A 102 0.93 -6.73 -8.19
C PRO A 102 1.42 -7.33 -6.86
N CYS A 103 1.34 -6.60 -5.74
CA CYS A 103 1.71 -7.12 -4.43
C CYS A 103 0.79 -8.24 -3.96
N ILE A 104 -0.51 -8.19 -4.31
CA ILE A 104 -1.47 -9.27 -4.00
C ILE A 104 -1.06 -10.54 -4.76
N ARG A 105 -0.75 -10.42 -6.06
CA ARG A 105 -0.32 -11.55 -6.90
C ARG A 105 1.02 -12.11 -6.48
N CYS A 106 1.97 -11.24 -6.12
CA CYS A 106 3.27 -11.65 -5.59
C CYS A 106 3.12 -12.44 -4.29
N ASN A 107 2.28 -11.97 -3.36
CA ASN A 107 1.97 -12.74 -2.15
C ASN A 107 1.33 -14.09 -2.51
N GLN A 108 0.29 -14.09 -3.32
CA GLN A 108 -0.46 -15.28 -3.71
C GLN A 108 0.43 -16.35 -4.36
N TYR A 109 1.17 -16.00 -5.42
CA TYR A 109 1.87 -16.98 -6.26
C TYR A 109 3.35 -17.16 -5.92
N ILE A 110 4.00 -16.14 -5.36
CA ILE A 110 5.45 -16.18 -5.12
C ILE A 110 5.71 -16.52 -3.66
N LYS A 111 5.27 -15.66 -2.73
CA LYS A 111 5.59 -15.83 -1.31
C LYS A 111 4.87 -17.01 -0.65
N PHE A 112 3.60 -17.25 -0.98
CA PHE A 112 2.81 -18.27 -0.31
C PHE A 112 2.55 -19.53 -1.14
N THR A 113 2.88 -19.53 -2.44
CA THR A 113 2.84 -20.74 -3.28
C THR A 113 4.25 -21.23 -3.58
N ALA A 114 4.99 -20.54 -4.45
CA ALA A 114 6.30 -21.03 -4.92
C ALA A 114 7.32 -21.17 -3.78
N LEU A 115 7.41 -20.20 -2.86
CA LEU A 115 8.31 -20.31 -1.71
C LEU A 115 7.89 -21.44 -0.76
N LEU A 116 6.59 -21.65 -0.54
CA LEU A 116 6.10 -22.75 0.30
C LEU A 116 6.45 -24.11 -0.32
N GLU A 117 6.36 -24.25 -1.65
CA GLU A 117 6.81 -25.46 -2.34
C GLU A 117 8.32 -25.68 -2.19
N ARG A 118 9.13 -24.62 -2.29
CA ARG A 118 10.58 -24.71 -2.04
C ARG A 118 10.88 -25.08 -0.59
N ALA A 119 10.15 -24.50 0.36
CA ALA A 119 10.30 -24.77 1.78
C ALA A 119 10.03 -26.25 2.10
N LYS A 120 8.97 -26.83 1.55
CA LYS A 120 8.67 -28.26 1.69
C LYS A 120 9.81 -29.15 1.19
N LYS A 121 10.44 -28.80 0.06
CA LYS A 121 11.60 -29.55 -0.48
C LYS A 121 12.83 -29.49 0.42
N LEU A 122 12.94 -28.46 1.27
CA LEU A 122 13.97 -28.34 2.31
C LEU A 122 13.57 -29.01 3.64
N GLY A 123 12.44 -29.72 3.67
CA GLY A 123 11.87 -30.34 4.87
C GLY A 123 11.21 -29.36 5.83
N ALA A 124 10.99 -28.10 5.42
CA ALA A 124 10.32 -27.12 6.25
C ALA A 124 8.80 -27.30 6.17
N ARG A 125 8.16 -27.36 7.34
CA ARG A 125 6.70 -27.41 7.45
C ARG A 125 6.09 -26.03 7.27
N PHE A 126 6.81 -24.98 7.67
CA PHE A 126 6.33 -23.61 7.65
C PHE A 126 7.17 -22.70 6.78
N ILE A 127 6.53 -21.66 6.26
CA ILE A 127 7.19 -20.43 5.84
C ILE A 127 6.86 -19.31 6.82
N ALA A 128 7.72 -18.32 6.91
CA ALA A 128 7.48 -17.11 7.67
C ALA A 128 7.84 -15.88 6.85
N THR A 129 7.13 -14.78 7.10
CA THR A 129 7.39 -13.50 6.45
C THR A 129 7.33 -12.37 7.47
N GLY A 130 7.95 -11.23 7.14
CA GLY A 130 7.87 -10.02 7.96
C GLY A 130 6.57 -9.24 7.82
N HIS A 131 5.45 -9.88 7.44
CA HIS A 131 4.18 -9.17 7.32
C HIS A 131 3.51 -8.90 8.68
N TYR A 132 2.90 -7.74 8.81
CA TYR A 132 2.09 -7.35 9.97
C TYR A 132 0.65 -7.81 9.77
N ALA A 133 0.42 -9.11 9.98
CA ALA A 133 -0.88 -9.74 9.98
C ALA A 133 -0.87 -10.91 10.97
N ARG A 134 -2.04 -11.43 11.34
CA ARG A 134 -2.14 -12.56 12.27
C ARG A 134 -2.89 -13.70 11.62
N ILE A 135 -2.46 -14.92 11.93
CA ILE A 135 -3.14 -16.14 11.50
C ILE A 135 -3.51 -16.91 12.77
N GLU A 136 -4.79 -17.22 12.92
CA GLU A 136 -5.31 -17.93 14.09
C GLU A 136 -6.22 -19.06 13.63
N PHE A 137 -6.12 -20.24 14.26
CA PHE A 137 -7.04 -21.33 13.99
C PHE A 137 -8.30 -21.17 14.84
N ASP A 138 -9.44 -20.96 14.18
CA ASP A 138 -10.75 -20.93 14.81
C ASP A 138 -11.30 -22.36 14.90
N ARG A 139 -11.44 -22.85 16.14
CA ARG A 139 -11.93 -24.21 16.42
C ARG A 139 -13.39 -24.40 16.02
N THR A 140 -14.23 -23.37 16.18
CA THR A 140 -15.66 -23.43 15.87
C THR A 140 -15.89 -23.52 14.37
N ARG A 141 -15.21 -22.68 13.59
CA ARG A 141 -15.26 -22.68 12.12
C ARG A 141 -14.40 -23.78 11.50
N ARG A 142 -13.49 -24.37 12.29
CA ARG A 142 -12.45 -25.32 11.84
C ARG A 142 -11.61 -24.76 10.69
N ARG A 143 -11.28 -23.47 10.76
CA ARG A 143 -10.56 -22.75 9.70
C ARG A 143 -9.48 -21.85 10.27
N HIS A 144 -8.44 -21.61 9.49
CA HIS A 144 -7.47 -20.56 9.77
C HIS A 144 -8.07 -19.22 9.33
N LEU A 145 -8.06 -18.26 10.24
CA LEU A 145 -8.51 -16.90 10.03
C LEU A 145 -7.30 -16.00 9.77
N LEU A 146 -7.41 -15.15 8.74
CA LEU A 146 -6.50 -14.03 8.54
C LEU A 146 -7.05 -12.82 9.31
N LYS A 147 -6.30 -12.37 10.32
CA LYS A 147 -6.64 -11.22 11.16
C LYS A 147 -5.67 -10.06 10.89
N LYS A 148 -6.15 -8.85 11.18
CA LYS A 148 -5.32 -7.65 11.13
C LYS A 148 -4.15 -7.73 12.11
N GLY A 149 -3.01 -7.17 11.73
CA GLY A 149 -1.93 -6.89 12.67
C GLY A 149 -2.41 -5.95 13.79
N ILE A 150 -1.79 -6.02 14.97
CA ILE A 150 -2.16 -5.13 16.08
C ILE A 150 -1.80 -3.66 15.78
N ASP A 151 -0.78 -3.45 14.95
CA ASP A 151 -0.39 -2.13 14.47
C ASP A 151 -1.28 -1.75 13.28
N SER A 152 -2.29 -0.93 13.54
CA SER A 152 -3.23 -0.49 12.51
C SER A 152 -2.57 0.33 11.38
N LYS A 153 -1.46 1.03 11.66
CA LYS A 153 -0.71 1.81 10.66
C LYS A 153 0.09 0.90 9.73
N LYS A 154 0.49 -0.29 10.20
CA LYS A 154 1.27 -1.26 9.42
C LYS A 154 0.51 -2.51 8.99
N ASP A 155 -0.76 -2.66 9.36
CA ASP A 155 -1.57 -3.81 8.98
C ASP A 155 -1.48 -4.13 7.48
N GLN A 156 -1.03 -5.34 7.18
CA GLN A 156 -0.82 -5.85 5.83
C GLN A 156 -1.82 -6.94 5.45
N SER A 157 -2.85 -7.19 6.26
CA SER A 157 -3.91 -8.16 5.94
C SER A 157 -4.57 -7.91 4.57
N TYR A 158 -4.64 -6.64 4.14
CA TYR A 158 -5.17 -6.23 2.84
C TYR A 158 -4.48 -6.89 1.65
N VAL A 159 -3.16 -7.10 1.69
CA VAL A 159 -2.44 -7.72 0.56
C VAL A 159 -2.36 -9.24 0.65
N LEU A 160 -3.02 -9.83 1.65
CA LEU A 160 -2.96 -11.25 1.99
C LEU A 160 -4.32 -11.96 1.82
N TYR A 161 -5.38 -11.25 1.41
CA TYR A 161 -6.73 -11.83 1.35
C TYR A 161 -6.84 -13.02 0.40
N ALA A 162 -5.94 -13.15 -0.58
CA ALA A 162 -5.95 -14.23 -1.56
C ALA A 162 -5.34 -15.55 -1.03
N MET A 163 -4.91 -15.59 0.23
CA MET A 163 -4.32 -16.80 0.81
C MET A 163 -5.37 -17.91 0.99
N THR A 164 -4.98 -19.14 0.65
CA THR A 164 -5.80 -20.33 0.85
C THR A 164 -5.66 -20.90 2.26
N GLN A 165 -6.59 -21.76 2.68
CA GLN A 165 -6.50 -22.47 3.97
C GLN A 165 -5.21 -23.29 4.10
N PHE A 166 -4.76 -23.90 2.99
CA PHE A 166 -3.49 -24.63 2.96
C PHE A 166 -2.31 -23.70 3.24
N GLN A 167 -2.28 -22.53 2.62
CA GLN A 167 -1.21 -21.55 2.82
C GLN A 167 -1.22 -20.97 4.22
N LEU A 168 -2.39 -20.59 4.74
CA LEU A 168 -2.56 -20.06 6.09
C LEU A 168 -2.07 -21.06 7.14
N LYS A 169 -2.42 -22.35 7.00
CA LYS A 169 -1.97 -23.42 7.90
C LYS A 169 -0.44 -23.57 8.00
N HIS A 170 0.29 -23.26 6.93
CA HIS A 170 1.73 -23.44 6.84
C HIS A 170 2.51 -22.12 6.84
N THR A 171 1.89 -21.04 7.33
CA THR A 171 2.51 -19.71 7.36
C THR A 171 2.54 -19.16 8.79
N LEU A 172 3.70 -18.67 9.20
CA LEU A 172 3.89 -17.92 10.44
C LEU A 172 4.03 -16.42 10.14
N MET A 173 3.43 -15.59 11.00
CA MET A 173 3.50 -14.13 10.92
C MET A 173 4.02 -13.55 12.25
N PRO A 174 5.35 -13.65 12.51
CA PRO A 174 5.91 -13.34 13.84
C PRO A 174 5.69 -11.90 14.30
N LEU A 175 5.50 -10.97 13.35
CA LEU A 175 5.34 -9.55 13.64
C LEU A 175 3.89 -9.12 13.85
N GLY A 176 2.91 -10.01 13.65
CA GLY A 176 1.48 -9.67 13.70
C GLY A 176 1.00 -9.10 15.04
N ASN A 177 1.69 -9.47 16.14
CA ASN A 177 1.42 -9.02 17.51
C ASN A 177 2.41 -7.95 17.99
N LEU A 178 3.11 -7.27 17.08
CA LEU A 178 4.10 -6.24 17.42
C LEU A 178 3.78 -4.94 16.68
N THR A 179 4.07 -3.81 17.34
CA THR A 179 4.12 -2.51 16.66
C THR A 179 5.43 -2.34 15.92
N LYS A 180 5.44 -1.52 14.87
CA LYS A 180 6.66 -1.23 14.12
C LYS A 180 7.79 -0.68 14.99
N GLU A 181 7.42 0.17 15.93
CA GLU A 181 8.35 0.77 16.89
C GLU A 181 9.01 -0.32 17.75
N LYS A 182 8.22 -1.28 18.24
CA LYS A 182 8.73 -2.43 18.99
C LYS A 182 9.66 -3.29 18.13
N VAL A 183 9.30 -3.55 16.86
CA VAL A 183 10.14 -4.28 15.92
C VAL A 183 11.49 -3.58 15.70
N ARG A 184 11.49 -2.26 15.47
CA ARG A 184 12.75 -1.49 15.33
C ARG A 184 13.58 -1.50 16.61
N ARG A 185 12.95 -1.34 17.77
CA ARG A 185 13.64 -1.41 19.06
C ARG A 185 14.31 -2.76 19.26
N MET A 186 13.59 -3.86 19.02
CA MET A 186 14.14 -5.23 19.10
C MET A 186 15.28 -5.43 18.12
N ALA A 187 15.18 -4.92 16.90
CA ALA A 187 16.27 -5.00 15.92
C ALA A 187 17.55 -4.29 16.41
N ARG A 188 17.43 -3.14 17.08
CA ARG A 188 18.56 -2.43 17.71
C ARG A 188 19.12 -3.17 18.91
N GLU A 189 18.25 -3.64 19.82
CA GLU A 189 18.64 -4.42 21.00
C GLU A 189 19.40 -5.69 20.61
N TRP A 190 19.02 -6.32 19.50
CA TRP A 190 19.71 -7.51 18.97
C TRP A 190 20.87 -7.16 18.03
N ALA A 191 21.19 -5.87 17.92
CA ALA A 191 22.25 -5.33 17.06
C ALA A 191 22.19 -5.86 15.62
N LEU A 192 20.98 -5.99 15.05
CA LEU A 192 20.82 -6.40 13.66
C LEU A 192 21.38 -5.31 12.74
N PRO A 193 22.18 -5.66 11.72
CA PRO A 193 22.84 -4.68 10.84
C PRO A 193 21.85 -3.80 10.05
N VAL A 194 20.59 -4.22 9.94
CA VAL A 194 19.53 -3.53 9.20
C VAL A 194 18.57 -2.73 10.10
N ALA A 195 18.87 -2.57 11.39
CA ALA A 195 17.94 -1.99 12.37
C ALA A 195 17.44 -0.58 12.01
N ASP A 196 18.32 0.24 11.44
CA ASP A 196 18.01 1.62 11.05
C ASP A 196 17.72 1.79 9.55
N LYS A 197 17.68 0.68 8.79
CA LYS A 197 17.37 0.71 7.36
C LYS A 197 15.94 1.26 7.13
N SER A 198 15.80 2.08 6.10
CA SER A 198 14.51 2.59 5.65
C SER A 198 13.64 1.46 5.07
N GLU A 199 12.32 1.67 5.11
CA GLU A 199 11.39 0.71 4.50
C GLU A 199 11.30 0.93 3.00
N SER A 200 11.23 -0.15 2.22
CA SER A 200 10.85 -0.09 0.81
C SER A 200 9.35 0.14 0.69
N GLN A 201 8.94 1.21 0.00
CA GLN A 201 7.53 1.64 -0.10
C GLN A 201 6.98 1.56 -1.53
N GLU A 202 7.72 0.96 -2.46
CA GLU A 202 7.44 0.98 -3.90
C GLU A 202 7.16 -0.41 -4.48
N ILE A 203 6.57 -0.46 -5.68
CA ILE A 203 6.37 -1.73 -6.40
C ILE A 203 7.75 -2.30 -6.70
N CYS A 204 7.97 -3.53 -6.24
CA CYS A 204 9.30 -4.11 -6.17
C CYS A 204 9.99 -4.35 -7.51
N PHE A 205 9.38 -4.10 -8.66
CA PHE A 205 9.97 -4.26 -9.99
C PHE A 205 9.84 -3.01 -10.88
N ILE A 206 9.31 -1.91 -10.33
CA ILE A 206 9.13 -0.65 -11.05
C ILE A 206 9.96 0.40 -10.33
N PRO A 207 11.17 0.73 -10.82
CA PRO A 207 11.98 1.78 -10.24
C PRO A 207 11.28 3.15 -10.37
N ASP A 208 11.45 4.01 -9.35
CA ASP A 208 10.99 5.40 -9.31
C ASP A 208 9.49 5.62 -9.57
N ASP A 209 8.66 4.60 -9.32
CA ASP A 209 7.21 4.62 -9.56
C ASP A 209 6.84 4.91 -11.03
N ASN A 210 7.77 4.71 -11.97
CA ASN A 210 7.56 4.97 -13.39
C ASN A 210 6.94 3.76 -14.10
N TYR A 211 5.70 3.44 -13.71
CA TYR A 211 4.95 2.34 -14.32
C TYR A 211 4.66 2.60 -15.81
N GLY A 212 4.63 3.86 -16.24
CA GLY A 212 4.38 4.22 -17.63
C GLY A 212 5.47 3.71 -18.57
N GLU A 213 6.74 3.97 -18.25
CA GLU A 213 7.87 3.45 -19.03
C GLU A 213 7.93 1.92 -18.98
N PHE A 214 7.74 1.33 -17.80
CA PHE A 214 7.70 -0.14 -17.66
C PHE A 214 6.62 -0.78 -18.53
N LEU A 215 5.41 -0.19 -18.60
CA LEU A 215 4.32 -0.68 -19.44
C LEU A 215 4.61 -0.50 -20.94
N LYS A 216 5.31 0.56 -21.35
CA LYS A 216 5.75 0.72 -22.75
C LYS A 216 6.71 -0.40 -23.16
N GLU A 217 7.66 -0.74 -22.29
CA GLU A 217 8.62 -1.83 -22.54
C GLU A 217 7.91 -3.19 -22.58
N CYS A 218 6.98 -3.45 -21.65
CA CYS A 218 6.27 -4.74 -21.60
C CYS A 218 5.20 -4.89 -22.68
N LEU A 219 4.60 -3.79 -23.13
CA LEU A 219 3.46 -3.76 -24.06
C LEU A 219 3.73 -2.86 -25.27
N PRO A 220 4.78 -3.17 -26.07
CA PRO A 220 5.13 -2.35 -27.22
C PRO A 220 3.95 -2.24 -28.20
N GLY A 221 3.70 -1.03 -28.70
CA GLY A 221 2.60 -0.74 -29.63
C GLY A 221 1.20 -0.69 -29.00
N THR A 222 1.07 -0.85 -27.68
CA THR A 222 -0.24 -0.79 -26.99
C THR A 222 -0.59 0.63 -26.51
N THR A 223 0.37 1.54 -26.52
CA THR A 223 0.15 2.97 -26.24
C THR A 223 -0.39 3.65 -27.50
N LYS A 224 -1.70 3.61 -27.67
CA LYS A 224 -2.39 4.32 -28.75
C LYS A 224 -3.01 5.61 -28.20
N PRO A 225 -2.65 6.78 -28.74
CA PRO A 225 -3.32 8.01 -28.37
C PRO A 225 -4.81 7.95 -28.68
N GLY A 226 -5.60 8.71 -27.93
CA GLY A 226 -7.06 8.66 -28.00
C GLY A 226 -7.71 9.85 -27.30
N PRO A 227 -9.00 10.09 -27.53
CA PRO A 227 -9.65 11.29 -27.05
C PRO A 227 -9.84 11.26 -25.53
N ILE A 228 -9.68 12.43 -24.91
CA ILE A 228 -10.19 12.71 -23.57
C ILE A 228 -11.56 13.37 -23.76
N LEU A 229 -12.59 12.76 -23.17
CA LEU A 229 -13.98 13.17 -23.30
C LEU A 229 -14.52 13.71 -21.97
N ASP A 230 -15.45 14.67 -22.01
CA ASP A 230 -16.33 14.92 -20.87
C ASP A 230 -17.45 13.86 -20.77
N ARG A 231 -18.36 14.03 -19.79
CA ARG A 231 -19.47 13.10 -19.55
C ARG A 231 -20.50 13.12 -20.67
N GLU A 232 -20.61 14.23 -21.38
CA GLU A 232 -21.49 14.46 -22.51
C GLU A 232 -20.90 13.92 -23.82
N GLY A 233 -19.63 13.48 -23.80
CA GLY A 233 -18.93 12.89 -24.93
C GLY A 233 -18.22 13.92 -25.83
N LYS A 234 -18.14 15.18 -25.42
CA LYS A 234 -17.36 16.21 -26.11
C LYS A 234 -15.87 15.96 -25.89
N VAL A 235 -15.10 16.10 -26.96
CA VAL A 235 -13.64 15.99 -26.92
C VAL A 235 -13.06 17.24 -26.24
N LEU A 236 -12.31 17.01 -25.17
CA LEU A 236 -11.58 18.05 -24.42
C LEU A 236 -10.08 18.07 -24.75
N GLY A 237 -9.54 16.96 -25.24
CA GLY A 237 -8.13 16.82 -25.55
C GLY A 237 -7.76 15.41 -25.98
N GLU A 238 -6.48 15.07 -25.90
CA GLU A 238 -5.94 13.78 -26.31
C GLU A 238 -5.03 13.22 -25.22
N HIS A 239 -5.15 11.92 -24.95
CA HIS A 239 -4.29 11.18 -24.05
C HIS A 239 -3.23 10.38 -24.80
N GLN A 240 -2.12 10.05 -24.14
CA GLN A 240 -1.03 9.26 -24.77
C GLN A 240 -1.25 7.74 -24.72
N GLY A 241 -2.33 7.29 -24.08
CA GLY A 241 -2.76 5.89 -24.02
C GLY A 241 -3.47 5.58 -22.72
N ILE A 242 -4.51 4.75 -22.78
CA ILE A 242 -5.35 4.44 -21.60
C ILE A 242 -4.58 3.83 -20.42
N LEU A 243 -3.42 3.22 -20.69
CA LEU A 243 -2.55 2.56 -19.72
C LEU A 243 -1.97 3.54 -18.67
N PHE A 244 -1.92 4.84 -18.97
CA PHE A 244 -1.35 5.87 -18.09
C PHE A 244 -2.38 6.50 -17.15
N TYR A 245 -3.60 5.98 -17.13
CA TYR A 245 -4.72 6.55 -16.40
C TYR A 245 -5.34 5.52 -15.45
N THR A 246 -5.84 6.01 -14.33
CA THR A 246 -6.57 5.22 -13.34
C THR A 246 -7.77 6.03 -12.87
N VAL A 247 -8.91 5.38 -12.63
CA VAL A 247 -10.11 6.06 -12.11
C VAL A 247 -9.81 6.81 -10.80
N GLY A 248 -10.21 8.07 -10.74
CA GLY A 248 -9.90 9.04 -9.68
C GLY A 248 -8.56 9.76 -9.84
N GLN A 249 -7.83 9.53 -10.94
CA GLN A 249 -6.60 10.26 -11.24
C GLN A 249 -6.93 11.70 -11.66
N ARG A 250 -6.24 12.66 -11.04
CA ARG A 250 -6.33 14.09 -11.36
C ARG A 250 -5.16 14.61 -12.20
N LYS A 251 -3.94 14.14 -11.90
CA LYS A 251 -2.70 14.64 -12.53
C LYS A 251 -2.42 13.90 -13.83
N GLY A 252 -1.65 14.53 -14.72
CA GLY A 252 -1.22 13.90 -15.98
C GLY A 252 -2.28 13.90 -17.09
N LEU A 253 -3.37 14.67 -16.93
CA LEU A 253 -4.38 14.86 -17.98
C LEU A 253 -3.91 15.80 -19.10
N GLY A 254 -2.87 16.61 -18.86
CA GLY A 254 -2.27 17.48 -19.89
C GLY A 254 -3.14 18.65 -20.35
N MET A 255 -4.26 18.91 -19.67
CA MET A 255 -5.21 19.96 -20.03
C MET A 255 -5.29 21.04 -18.94
N ALA A 256 -5.23 22.31 -19.35
CA ALA A 256 -5.51 23.45 -18.48
C ALA A 256 -7.00 23.80 -18.58
N MET A 257 -7.79 23.25 -17.66
CA MET A 257 -9.21 23.57 -17.53
C MET A 257 -9.42 24.53 -16.36
N GLY A 258 -10.44 25.39 -16.46
CA GLY A 258 -10.78 26.37 -15.42
C GLY A 258 -11.11 25.74 -14.05
N GLU A 259 -11.40 24.44 -14.02
CA GLU A 259 -11.62 23.65 -12.81
C GLU A 259 -10.87 22.30 -12.84
N PRO A 260 -10.56 21.69 -11.67
CA PRO A 260 -9.90 20.40 -11.61
C PRO A 260 -10.80 19.26 -12.12
N LEU A 261 -10.29 18.48 -13.08
CA LEU A 261 -10.95 17.29 -13.59
C LEU A 261 -10.28 16.00 -13.10
N TYR A 262 -11.07 14.93 -13.04
CA TYR A 262 -10.68 13.60 -12.60
C TYR A 262 -11.10 12.56 -13.63
N VAL A 263 -10.31 11.50 -13.79
CA VAL A 263 -10.68 10.34 -14.61
C VAL A 263 -11.85 9.64 -13.95
N VAL A 264 -13.02 9.68 -14.58
CA VAL A 264 -14.25 9.02 -14.11
C VAL A 264 -14.32 7.59 -14.63
N SER A 265 -14.00 7.38 -15.91
CA SER A 265 -13.97 6.05 -16.50
C SER A 265 -12.96 5.94 -17.64
N ILE A 266 -12.63 4.70 -17.98
CA ILE A 266 -11.73 4.34 -19.09
C ILE A 266 -12.54 3.51 -20.07
N ASP A 267 -12.88 4.08 -21.23
CA ASP A 267 -13.56 3.36 -22.30
C ASP A 267 -12.53 2.74 -23.23
N ARG A 268 -12.20 1.48 -22.96
CA ARG A 268 -11.26 0.72 -23.79
C ARG A 268 -11.77 0.54 -25.23
N LYS A 269 -13.08 0.37 -25.47
CA LYS A 269 -13.61 0.11 -26.81
C LYS A 269 -13.45 1.33 -27.71
N LYS A 270 -13.66 2.51 -27.16
CA LYS A 270 -13.47 3.80 -27.85
C LYS A 270 -12.03 4.33 -27.75
N ASN A 271 -11.16 3.64 -27.01
CA ASN A 271 -9.83 4.14 -26.63
C ASN A 271 -9.91 5.57 -26.09
N ALA A 272 -10.80 5.80 -25.12
CA ALA A 272 -11.10 7.12 -24.60
C ALA A 272 -10.99 7.17 -23.07
N ILE A 273 -10.60 8.34 -22.56
CA ILE A 273 -10.61 8.65 -21.13
C ILE A 273 -11.75 9.62 -20.87
N VAL A 274 -12.69 9.24 -20.01
CA VAL A 274 -13.80 10.12 -19.63
C VAL A 274 -13.41 10.84 -18.34
N VAL A 275 -13.49 12.17 -18.36
CA VAL A 275 -13.19 13.02 -17.22
C VAL A 275 -14.43 13.76 -16.74
N GLY A 276 -14.44 14.10 -15.45
CA GLY A 276 -15.52 14.83 -14.80
C GLY A 276 -15.03 15.53 -13.54
N LYS A 277 -15.98 16.03 -12.77
CA LYS A 277 -15.75 16.68 -11.47
C LYS A 277 -15.43 15.64 -10.41
N ASP A 278 -15.00 16.10 -9.23
CA ASP A 278 -14.70 15.24 -8.08
C ASP A 278 -15.90 14.34 -7.72
N SER A 279 -17.11 14.93 -7.71
CA SER A 279 -18.37 14.26 -7.43
C SER A 279 -18.68 13.10 -8.39
N ASP A 280 -18.18 13.16 -9.63
CA ASP A 280 -18.45 12.13 -10.64
C ASP A 280 -17.65 10.84 -10.43
N VAL A 281 -16.69 10.83 -9.50
CA VAL A 281 -15.83 9.66 -9.21
C VAL A 281 -16.46 8.76 -8.14
N TYR A 282 -17.45 9.24 -7.40
CA TYR A 282 -18.10 8.48 -6.32
C TYR A 282 -19.14 7.50 -6.87
N ALA A 283 -19.34 6.40 -6.14
CA ALA A 283 -20.31 5.36 -6.47
C ALA A 283 -20.78 4.67 -5.18
N ASP A 284 -22.05 4.25 -5.15
CA ASP A 284 -22.65 3.57 -4.00
C ASP A 284 -22.38 2.06 -3.97
N GLU A 285 -22.09 1.47 -5.13
CA GLU A 285 -22.00 0.02 -5.29
C GLU A 285 -20.79 -0.39 -6.13
N LEU A 286 -20.35 -1.64 -5.92
CA LEU A 286 -19.36 -2.29 -6.76
C LEU A 286 -19.70 -3.77 -6.92
N VAL A 287 -19.28 -4.33 -8.05
CA VAL A 287 -19.31 -5.78 -8.29
C VAL A 287 -17.89 -6.32 -8.14
N ALA A 288 -17.66 -7.13 -7.12
CA ALA A 288 -16.39 -7.81 -6.91
C ALA A 288 -16.37 -9.18 -7.59
N THR A 289 -15.24 -9.54 -8.20
CA THR A 289 -15.00 -10.86 -8.79
C THR A 289 -13.78 -11.51 -8.15
N GLN A 290 -13.58 -12.82 -8.39
CA GLN A 290 -12.48 -13.60 -7.78
C GLN A 290 -12.47 -13.54 -6.25
N ILE A 291 -13.64 -13.66 -5.63
CA ILE A 291 -13.80 -13.55 -4.17
C ILE A 291 -13.18 -14.78 -3.49
N ASN A 292 -12.37 -14.54 -2.46
CA ASN A 292 -11.84 -15.58 -1.58
C ASN A 292 -12.40 -15.41 -0.17
N TYR A 293 -13.18 -16.40 0.28
CA TYR A 293 -13.70 -16.44 1.63
C TYR A 293 -12.72 -17.19 2.55
N VAL A 294 -12.04 -16.45 3.43
CA VAL A 294 -11.08 -17.05 4.37
C VAL A 294 -11.82 -17.72 5.53
N ASP A 295 -12.80 -17.04 6.11
CA ASP A 295 -13.51 -17.47 7.32
C ASP A 295 -14.64 -18.48 7.07
N ARG A 296 -15.02 -18.70 5.81
CA ARG A 296 -16.10 -19.59 5.37
C ARG A 296 -15.82 -20.15 3.99
N GLU A 297 -16.64 -21.07 3.51
CA GLU A 297 -16.50 -21.64 2.16
C GLU A 297 -17.22 -20.80 1.10
N LYS A 298 -18.45 -20.37 1.40
CA LYS A 298 -19.28 -19.53 0.53
C LYS A 298 -20.21 -18.65 1.36
N LEU A 299 -20.84 -17.68 0.72
CA LEU A 299 -22.02 -17.00 1.26
C LEU A 299 -23.28 -17.80 0.93
N THR A 300 -24.15 -17.96 1.92
CA THR A 300 -25.49 -18.54 1.76
C THR A 300 -26.58 -17.48 1.87
N GLU A 301 -26.25 -16.31 2.40
CA GLU A 301 -27.14 -15.18 2.61
C GLU A 301 -26.35 -13.85 2.52
N PRO A 302 -27.03 -12.73 2.28
CA PRO A 302 -26.42 -11.40 2.38
C PRO A 302 -25.86 -11.15 3.79
N ILE A 303 -24.68 -10.56 3.86
CA ILE A 303 -24.04 -10.22 5.13
C ILE A 303 -23.62 -8.75 5.15
N ARG A 304 -23.63 -8.15 6.34
CA ARG A 304 -23.07 -6.82 6.56
C ARG A 304 -21.58 -6.92 6.85
N VAL A 305 -20.77 -6.20 6.07
CA VAL A 305 -19.31 -6.20 6.21
C VAL A 305 -18.75 -4.79 6.09
N LYS A 306 -17.50 -4.61 6.55
CA LYS A 306 -16.70 -3.42 6.24
C LYS A 306 -15.72 -3.77 5.13
N ALA A 307 -15.72 -2.99 4.05
CA ALA A 307 -14.83 -3.19 2.91
C ALA A 307 -13.71 -2.15 2.88
N LYS A 308 -12.59 -2.51 2.25
CA LYS A 308 -11.48 -1.60 1.94
C LYS A 308 -11.16 -1.74 0.47
N ILE A 309 -11.42 -0.68 -0.31
CA ILE A 309 -11.25 -0.68 -1.77
C ILE A 309 -9.84 -0.23 -2.21
N ARG A 310 -9.10 0.44 -1.33
CA ARG A 310 -7.71 0.90 -1.57
C ARG A 310 -6.89 0.89 -0.28
N TYR A 311 -5.57 0.78 -0.41
CA TYR A 311 -4.66 0.86 0.72
C TYR A 311 -4.49 2.31 1.20
N GLY A 312 -4.82 2.60 2.47
CA GLY A 312 -4.53 3.90 3.11
C GLY A 312 -5.48 4.31 4.23
N PHE A 313 -6.79 4.09 4.07
CA PHE A 313 -7.78 4.29 5.15
C PHE A 313 -8.18 2.94 5.72
N THR A 314 -8.36 2.89 7.04
CA THR A 314 -9.04 1.79 7.71
C THR A 314 -10.54 2.13 7.74
N PRO A 315 -11.44 1.14 7.63
CA PRO A 315 -12.87 1.41 7.77
C PRO A 315 -13.24 2.09 9.09
N GLN A 316 -12.46 1.90 10.15
CA GLN A 316 -12.66 2.56 11.43
C GLN A 316 -12.48 4.09 11.37
N GLU A 317 -11.73 4.58 10.39
CA GLU A 317 -11.44 6.00 10.20
C GLU A 317 -12.46 6.69 9.28
N LEU A 318 -13.45 5.95 8.77
CA LEU A 318 -14.45 6.49 7.84
C LEU A 318 -15.76 6.82 8.56
N PRO A 319 -16.37 7.98 8.27
CA PRO A 319 -17.64 8.38 8.85
C PRO A 319 -18.82 7.69 8.17
N PHE A 320 -19.07 6.43 8.51
CA PHE A 320 -20.26 5.74 8.02
C PHE A 320 -21.55 6.31 8.65
N GLU A 321 -22.59 6.50 7.84
CA GLU A 321 -23.95 6.80 8.29
C GLU A 321 -24.61 5.56 8.93
N LYS A 322 -25.82 5.72 9.50
CA LYS A 322 -26.60 4.61 10.11
C LYS A 322 -26.91 3.48 9.12
N ASN A 323 -26.99 3.79 7.83
CA ASN A 323 -27.14 2.80 6.73
C ASN A 323 -25.85 1.99 6.47
N GLY A 324 -24.70 2.41 7.02
CA GLY A 324 -23.41 1.75 6.84
C GLY A 324 -22.58 2.24 5.65
N ASN A 325 -23.05 3.26 4.92
CA ASN A 325 -22.37 3.87 3.77
C ASN A 325 -21.62 5.13 4.16
N LEU A 326 -20.58 5.45 3.39
CA LEU A 326 -19.86 6.71 3.50
C LEU A 326 -20.60 7.75 2.66
N PRO A 327 -20.97 8.91 3.20
CA PRO A 327 -21.57 9.99 2.41
C PRO A 327 -20.68 10.40 1.23
N GLN A 328 -21.24 10.50 0.01
CA GLN A 328 -20.46 10.81 -1.20
C GLN A 328 -19.91 12.24 -1.20
N ASP A 329 -20.62 13.18 -0.57
CA ASP A 329 -20.25 14.61 -0.56
C ASP A 329 -19.13 14.96 0.44
N TYR A 330 -18.66 13.98 1.21
CA TYR A 330 -17.76 14.21 2.32
C TYR A 330 -16.36 13.65 2.05
N ASP A 331 -15.36 14.54 1.96
CA ASP A 331 -13.95 14.15 1.92
C ASP A 331 -13.59 13.35 3.19
N PRO A 332 -13.22 12.06 3.09
CA PRO A 332 -12.91 11.24 4.25
C PRO A 332 -11.80 11.79 5.13
N LYS A 333 -10.84 12.53 4.54
CA LYS A 333 -9.78 13.18 5.30
C LYS A 333 -10.31 14.35 6.09
N LEU A 334 -11.22 15.12 5.51
CA LEU A 334 -11.83 16.26 6.17
C LEU A 334 -12.61 15.77 7.38
N VAL A 335 -13.50 14.80 7.20
CA VAL A 335 -14.29 14.28 8.32
C VAL A 335 -13.43 13.61 9.36
N TRP A 336 -12.41 12.85 8.95
CA TRP A 336 -11.47 12.28 9.91
C TRP A 336 -10.75 13.37 10.72
N ALA A 337 -10.29 14.44 10.05
CA ALA A 337 -9.59 15.53 10.70
C ALA A 337 -10.47 16.29 11.69
N LEU A 338 -11.74 16.51 11.33
CA LEU A 338 -12.73 17.13 12.21
C LEU A 338 -13.10 16.24 13.42
N ARG A 339 -13.10 14.91 13.25
CA ARG A 339 -13.34 13.97 14.37
C ARG A 339 -12.12 13.79 15.29
N HIS A 340 -10.96 14.30 14.90
CA HIS A 340 -9.71 14.17 15.65
C HIS A 340 -9.07 15.54 15.86
N GLU A 341 -9.85 16.51 16.35
CA GLU A 341 -9.36 17.87 16.62
C GLU A 341 -8.13 17.86 17.56
N ASP A 342 -8.01 16.86 18.43
CA ASP A 342 -6.85 16.63 19.30
C ASP A 342 -5.53 16.45 18.54
N LYS A 343 -5.59 16.04 17.26
CA LYS A 343 -4.43 15.81 16.39
C LYS A 343 -4.11 16.99 15.49
N PHE A 344 -4.91 18.06 15.53
CA PHE A 344 -4.75 19.23 14.68
C PHE A 344 -4.67 20.52 15.51
N PRO A 345 -3.90 21.54 15.07
CA PRO A 345 -3.10 21.56 13.87
C PRO A 345 -1.82 20.70 13.99
N MET A 346 -1.47 20.02 12.91
CA MET A 346 -0.36 19.09 12.85
C MET A 346 0.93 19.81 12.40
N GLU A 347 2.03 19.62 13.12
CA GLU A 347 3.32 20.22 12.74
C GLU A 347 3.97 19.46 11.59
N VAL A 348 4.00 20.08 10.40
CA VAL A 348 4.49 19.47 9.14
C VAL A 348 5.92 18.97 9.25
N ASN A 349 6.77 19.67 10.00
CA ASN A 349 8.18 19.30 10.15
C ASN A 349 8.40 18.10 11.09
N LYS A 350 7.39 17.69 11.85
CA LYS A 350 7.47 16.57 12.81
C LYS A 350 6.62 15.37 12.40
N ALA A 351 5.46 15.61 11.80
CA ALA A 351 4.47 14.59 11.48
C ALA A 351 5.02 13.45 10.63
N ASP A 352 4.75 12.20 10.96
CA ASP A 352 5.16 11.07 10.13
C ASP A 352 4.42 11.05 8.76
N PHE A 353 4.88 10.20 7.84
CA PHE A 353 4.26 10.08 6.52
C PHE A 353 2.76 9.70 6.57
N TYR A 354 2.35 8.86 7.51
CA TYR A 354 0.95 8.42 7.66
C TYR A 354 0.08 9.48 8.31
N GLU A 355 0.63 10.25 9.23
CA GLU A 355 -0.01 11.43 9.81
C GLU A 355 -0.29 12.47 8.74
N LEU A 356 0.71 12.79 7.90
CA LEU A 356 0.55 13.68 6.75
C LEU A 356 -0.49 13.18 5.75
N LEU A 357 -0.64 11.85 5.58
CA LEU A 357 -1.68 11.28 4.73
C LEU A 357 -3.10 11.55 5.23
N ARG A 358 -3.30 11.86 6.51
CA ARG A 358 -4.62 12.20 7.08
C ARG A 358 -4.99 13.66 6.92
N VAL A 359 -4.03 14.52 6.60
CA VAL A 359 -4.27 15.95 6.41
C VAL A 359 -5.05 16.18 5.11
N PRO A 360 -6.21 16.86 5.14
CA PRO A 360 -6.94 17.26 3.94
C PRO A 360 -6.05 18.04 2.97
N GLY A 361 -6.07 17.69 1.68
CA GLY A 361 -5.23 18.35 0.69
C GLY A 361 -3.77 17.86 0.61
N ILE A 362 -3.33 16.93 1.46
CA ILE A 362 -2.04 16.23 1.31
C ILE A 362 -2.28 14.84 0.73
N GLY A 363 -1.78 14.58 -0.49
CA GLY A 363 -1.77 13.25 -1.10
C GLY A 363 -0.52 12.45 -0.79
N ARG A 364 -0.46 11.18 -1.20
CA ARG A 364 0.69 10.28 -0.99
C ARG A 364 2.01 10.85 -1.52
N ILE A 365 2.00 11.38 -2.74
CA ILE A 365 3.18 12.01 -3.36
C ILE A 365 3.62 13.24 -2.57
N SER A 366 2.67 14.11 -2.19
CA SER A 366 2.96 15.32 -1.43
C SER A 366 3.51 15.00 -0.04
N ALA A 367 2.91 14.04 0.67
CA ALA A 367 3.42 13.56 1.97
C ALA A 367 4.85 13.02 1.88
N ARG A 368 5.16 12.25 0.81
CA ARG A 368 6.52 11.75 0.57
C ARG A 368 7.51 12.89 0.35
N ARG A 369 7.19 13.81 -0.56
CA ARG A 369 8.03 14.98 -0.84
C ARG A 369 8.24 15.83 0.41
N ILE A 370 7.22 16.02 1.23
CA ILE A 370 7.35 16.72 2.52
C ILE A 370 8.37 16.01 3.42
N VAL A 371 8.24 14.70 3.60
CA VAL A 371 9.14 13.90 4.45
C VAL A 371 10.59 13.90 3.92
N GLU A 372 10.77 13.94 2.61
CA GLU A 372 12.09 14.01 1.96
C GLU A 372 12.69 15.42 2.08
N THR A 373 11.97 16.45 1.65
CA THR A 373 12.45 17.84 1.67
C THR A 373 12.80 18.30 3.09
N ARG A 374 12.02 17.91 4.10
CA ARG A 374 12.30 18.34 5.49
C ARG A 374 13.56 17.75 6.12
N LYS A 375 14.18 16.75 5.48
CA LYS A 375 15.50 16.26 5.89
C LYS A 375 16.61 17.26 5.58
N GLN A 376 16.37 18.13 4.59
CA GLN A 376 17.33 19.12 4.10
C GLN A 376 16.94 20.54 4.52
N GLU A 377 15.66 20.89 4.45
CA GLU A 377 15.16 22.24 4.73
C GLU A 377 13.84 22.19 5.50
N LYS A 378 13.72 22.98 6.58
CA LYS A 378 12.45 23.09 7.32
C LYS A 378 11.43 23.91 6.53
N PHE A 379 10.19 23.44 6.53
CA PHE A 379 9.06 24.22 6.01
C PHE A 379 8.70 25.33 7.01
N THR A 380 8.82 26.58 6.56
CA THR A 380 8.49 27.80 7.32
C THR A 380 7.38 28.61 6.65
N ARG A 381 7.04 28.32 5.40
CA ARG A 381 6.01 29.04 4.63
C ARG A 381 5.15 28.11 3.77
N LEU A 382 3.90 28.50 3.52
CA LEU A 382 2.97 27.70 2.71
C LEU A 382 3.41 27.54 1.25
N ASP A 383 4.16 28.48 0.67
CA ASP A 383 4.65 28.38 -0.70
C ASP A 383 5.66 27.23 -0.86
N GLN A 384 6.52 26.99 0.13
CA GLN A 384 7.40 25.82 0.18
C GLN A 384 6.57 24.54 0.20
N LEU A 385 5.51 24.52 1.02
CA LEU A 385 4.61 23.36 1.09
C LEU A 385 3.89 23.12 -0.24
N ARG A 386 3.48 24.18 -0.95
CA ARG A 386 2.84 24.09 -2.27
C ARG A 386 3.74 23.43 -3.31
N LYS A 387 5.06 23.67 -3.27
CA LYS A 387 6.06 23.04 -4.17
C LYS A 387 6.10 21.51 -4.04
N THR A 388 5.72 20.97 -2.88
CA THR A 388 5.58 19.51 -2.70
C THR A 388 4.36 18.93 -3.42
N GLY A 389 3.49 19.78 -3.95
CA GLY A 389 2.22 19.40 -4.56
C GLY A 389 1.08 19.24 -3.56
N ALA A 390 1.23 19.75 -2.33
CA ALA A 390 0.13 19.85 -1.37
C ALA A 390 -0.87 20.92 -1.81
N VAL A 391 -2.17 20.65 -1.62
CA VAL A 391 -3.25 21.61 -1.85
C VAL A 391 -3.36 22.50 -0.61
N THR A 392 -2.52 23.55 -0.56
CA THR A 392 -2.35 24.41 0.61
C THR A 392 -3.62 25.16 1.02
N THR A 393 -4.56 25.38 0.11
CA THR A 393 -5.88 25.96 0.42
C THR A 393 -6.73 25.06 1.31
N ARG A 394 -6.54 23.73 1.25
CA ARG A 394 -7.20 22.77 2.17
C ARG A 394 -6.28 22.45 3.34
N ALA A 395 -5.01 22.13 3.06
CA ALA A 395 -4.07 21.65 4.06
C ALA A 395 -3.68 22.70 5.10
N GLY A 396 -3.61 23.99 4.72
CA GLY A 396 -3.22 25.08 5.62
C GLY A 396 -4.12 25.23 6.86
N ASN A 397 -5.38 24.80 6.77
CA ASN A 397 -6.33 24.83 7.89
C ASN A 397 -6.05 23.77 8.97
N PHE A 398 -5.19 22.80 8.67
CA PHE A 398 -4.92 21.66 9.53
C PHE A 398 -3.43 21.57 9.92
N LEU A 399 -2.62 22.56 9.56
CA LEU A 399 -1.17 22.45 9.68
C LEU A 399 -0.56 23.64 10.42
N THR A 400 0.53 23.36 11.13
CA THR A 400 1.51 24.37 11.52
C THR A 400 2.82 24.18 10.79
N LEU A 401 3.49 25.30 10.50
CA LEU A 401 4.86 25.35 10.01
C LEU A 401 5.71 26.07 11.06
N GLN A 402 6.58 25.34 11.76
CA GLN A 402 7.34 25.88 12.90
C GLN A 402 6.43 26.55 13.96
N GLY A 403 5.31 25.91 14.28
CA GLY A 403 4.34 26.44 15.25
C GLY A 403 3.46 27.58 14.74
N ARG A 404 3.68 28.10 13.53
CA ARG A 404 2.81 29.12 12.92
C ARG A 404 1.65 28.45 12.18
N PHE A 405 0.42 28.88 12.50
CA PHE A 405 -0.80 28.44 11.84
C PHE A 405 -1.14 29.36 10.66
N TYR A 406 -1.66 28.79 9.57
CA TYR A 406 -1.93 29.53 8.33
C TYR A 406 -3.37 29.39 7.82
N GLY A 407 -4.23 28.66 8.55
CA GLY A 407 -5.67 28.61 8.28
C GLY A 407 -6.34 29.93 8.67
N GLY A 408 -7.33 30.36 7.88
CA GLY A 408 -8.05 31.62 8.09
C GLY A 408 -8.89 31.59 9.37
N GLY A 409 -8.29 31.97 10.50
CA GLY A 409 -8.91 32.26 11.79
C GLY A 409 -9.65 31.08 12.44
N LYS A 410 -9.49 30.90 13.76
CA LYS A 410 -10.21 29.94 14.61
C LYS A 410 -11.77 29.94 14.51
N ARG A 411 -12.39 30.74 13.61
CA ARG A 411 -13.84 30.98 13.55
C ARG A 411 -14.55 30.67 12.22
N LYS A 412 -13.84 30.43 11.09
CA LYS A 412 -14.53 30.13 9.81
C LYS A 412 -14.69 28.65 9.51
N ALA A 413 -13.80 27.80 10.04
CA ALA A 413 -14.04 26.37 10.07
C ALA A 413 -15.32 26.13 10.86
N THR A 414 -15.38 26.52 12.14
CA THR A 414 -16.55 26.35 13.02
C THR A 414 -17.87 26.95 12.49
N GLY A 415 -17.85 28.02 11.68
CA GLY A 415 -19.06 28.64 11.13
C GLY A 415 -19.73 27.83 10.01
N GLN A 416 -18.99 27.33 9.03
CA GLN A 416 -19.52 26.39 8.02
C GLN A 416 -19.65 24.96 8.57
N ILE A 417 -18.87 24.63 9.60
CA ILE A 417 -18.90 23.36 10.33
C ILE A 417 -20.13 23.28 11.24
N ASN A 418 -20.67 24.39 11.76
CA ASN A 418 -21.90 24.36 12.54
C ASN A 418 -23.10 23.95 11.67
N GLU A 419 -23.29 24.49 10.47
CA GLU A 419 -24.40 24.03 9.62
C GLU A 419 -24.31 22.54 9.24
N GLN A 420 -23.10 21.98 9.14
CA GLN A 420 -22.90 20.55 8.86
C GLN A 420 -22.85 19.65 10.10
N LEU A 421 -22.56 20.17 11.29
CA LEU A 421 -22.65 19.44 12.57
C LEU A 421 -24.06 19.49 13.17
N PHE A 422 -24.81 20.58 12.97
CA PHE A 422 -26.19 20.70 13.43
C PHE A 422 -27.12 19.66 12.78
N LEU A 423 -26.82 19.22 11.55
CA LEU A 423 -27.51 18.10 10.89
C LEU A 423 -27.22 16.72 11.51
N TRP A 424 -26.28 16.61 12.47
CA TRP A 424 -25.95 15.34 13.14
C TRP A 424 -26.61 15.16 14.51
N GLU A 425 -27.11 16.21 15.17
CA GLU A 425 -27.79 16.08 16.47
C GLU A 425 -29.29 15.74 16.34
N GLU A 426 -29.89 15.93 15.16
CA GLU A 426 -31.31 15.61 14.90
C GLU A 426 -31.55 14.30 14.12
N LEU A 427 -30.51 13.48 13.86
CA LEU A 427 -30.64 12.19 13.15
C LEU A 427 -30.27 10.97 13.98
#